data_AF-A0A957DHR2-F1
#
_entry.id   AF-A0A957DHR2-F1
#
_cell.length_a   1.000
_cell.length_b   1.000
_cell.length_c   1.000
_cell.angle_alpha   90.00
_cell.angle_beta   90.00
_cell.angle_gamma   90.00
#
_symmetry.space_group_name_H-M   'P 1'
#
loop_
_entity.id
_entity.type
_entity.pdbx_description
1 polymer ?
#
loop_
_entity_poly.entity_id
_entity_poly.type
_entity_poly.pdbx_seq_one_letter_code
_entity_poly.pdbx_strand_id
1 'polypeptide(L)'
;IDWNIRSHPDQETVKASKISDDYEKTNIWEITPTYDTEHPAVFPEALAARVITYYSFIDDVVLDPFAGSGTVGLTAAKLKRRFVLVEKELKYVNIMRERAKKWLGKDAADVLCINCSPRCVDDILL
;
A
#
# COMPACT_ATOMS: atom_id res chain seq x y z
N ILE A 1 -18.68 13.22 -6.22
CA ILE A 1 -18.25 12.09 -5.36
C ILE A 1 -19.40 11.15 -5.06
N ASP A 2 -20.53 11.63 -4.53
CA ASP A 2 -21.64 10.76 -4.11
C ASP A 2 -22.22 9.86 -5.22
N TRP A 3 -22.31 10.34 -6.47
CA TRP A 3 -22.79 9.51 -7.59
C TRP A 3 -21.89 8.30 -7.89
N ASN A 4 -20.56 8.44 -7.81
CA ASN A 4 -19.62 7.32 -8.03
C ASN A 4 -19.79 6.24 -6.95
N ILE A 5 -20.07 6.65 -5.71
CA ILE A 5 -20.28 5.74 -4.58
C ILE A 5 -21.59 4.97 -4.76
N ARG A 6 -22.68 5.68 -5.09
CA ARG A 6 -24.01 5.07 -5.30
C ARG A 6 -24.09 4.19 -6.54
N SER A 7 -23.31 4.52 -7.57
CA SER A 7 -23.29 3.78 -8.83
C SER A 7 -22.18 2.71 -8.87
N HIS A 8 -21.43 2.54 -7.77
CA HIS A 8 -20.40 1.51 -7.70
C HIS A 8 -21.03 0.13 -7.93
N PRO A 9 -20.48 -0.70 -8.83
CA PRO A 9 -21.08 -1.98 -9.20
C PRO A 9 -21.15 -2.95 -8.03
N ASP A 10 -20.24 -2.82 -7.07
CA ASP A 10 -20.22 -3.59 -5.83
C ASP A 10 -20.54 -2.70 -4.63
N GLN A 11 -21.78 -2.78 -4.15
CA GLN A 11 -22.24 -2.02 -2.99
C GLN A 11 -21.79 -2.64 -1.65
N GLU A 12 -21.40 -3.93 -1.62
CA GLU A 12 -20.87 -4.55 -0.41
C GLU A 12 -19.47 -4.03 -0.11
N THR A 13 -18.62 -3.93 -1.12
CA THR A 13 -17.29 -3.33 -1.03
C THR A 13 -17.35 -1.88 -0.56
N VAL A 14 -18.30 -1.08 -1.07
CA VAL A 14 -18.52 0.30 -0.60
C VAL A 14 -18.87 0.33 0.90
N LYS A 15 -19.78 -0.54 1.35
CA LYS A 15 -20.15 -0.63 2.78
C LYS A 15 -18.98 -1.08 3.64
N ALA A 16 -18.22 -2.08 3.19
CA ALA A 16 -17.05 -2.61 3.90
C ALA A 16 -15.90 -1.59 3.97
N SER A 17 -15.86 -0.63 3.05
CA SER A 17 -14.88 0.45 3.01
C SER A 17 -15.33 1.71 3.75
N LYS A 18 -16.54 1.71 4.32
CA LYS A 18 -17.10 2.88 4.98
C LYS A 18 -16.29 3.22 6.23
N ILE A 19 -15.94 4.50 6.35
CA ILE A 19 -15.26 5.05 7.52
C ILE A 19 -16.31 5.38 8.57
N SER A 20 -16.00 5.08 9.83
CA SER A 20 -16.84 5.38 10.99
C SER A 20 -16.93 6.89 11.23
N ASP A 21 -18.01 7.35 11.88
CA ASP A 21 -18.31 8.79 12.02
C ASP A 21 -17.33 9.56 12.94
N ASP A 22 -16.48 8.84 13.67
CA ASP A 22 -15.43 9.31 14.59
C ASP A 22 -14.09 9.62 13.90
N TYR A 23 -14.04 9.64 12.57
CA TYR A 23 -12.83 9.97 11.83
C TYR A 23 -12.41 11.44 11.98
N GLU A 24 -11.10 11.68 11.83
CA GLU A 24 -10.52 13.03 11.84
C GLU A 24 -11.00 13.83 10.62
N LYS A 25 -11.76 14.91 10.87
CA LYS A 25 -12.38 15.77 9.85
C LYS A 25 -11.56 16.99 9.50
N THR A 26 -10.53 17.31 10.29
CA THR A 26 -9.62 18.42 10.01
C THR A 26 -8.59 18.01 8.96
N ASN A 27 -8.00 19.03 8.34
CA ASN A 27 -6.89 18.85 7.39
C ASN A 27 -5.51 18.87 8.08
N ILE A 28 -5.48 18.79 9.43
CA ILE A 28 -4.24 18.81 10.22
C ILE A 28 -4.12 17.46 10.91
N TRP A 29 -3.06 16.72 10.59
CA TRP A 29 -2.83 15.40 11.16
C TRP A 29 -1.54 15.39 11.96
N GLU A 30 -1.69 15.15 13.27
CA GLU A 30 -0.54 14.92 14.14
C GLU A 30 -0.11 13.45 14.02
N ILE A 31 1.00 13.22 13.31
CA ILE A 31 1.55 11.89 13.09
C ILE A 31 3.04 11.93 13.43
N THR A 32 3.46 11.08 14.35
CA THR A 32 4.88 10.96 14.73
C THR A 32 5.71 10.51 13.53
N PRO A 33 6.82 11.19 13.21
CA PRO A 33 7.70 10.78 12.12
C PRO A 33 8.32 9.40 12.39
N THR A 34 8.75 8.74 11.33
CA THR A 34 9.48 7.47 11.40
C THR A 34 10.82 7.61 10.70
N TYR A 35 11.76 6.72 11.00
CA TYR A 35 13.12 6.75 10.50
C TYR A 35 13.55 5.35 10.10
N ASP A 36 14.35 5.25 9.05
CA ASP A 36 14.87 3.99 8.52
C ASP A 36 16.35 4.18 8.15
N THR A 37 17.18 3.21 8.53
CA THR A 37 18.63 3.26 8.33
C THR A 37 19.05 3.01 6.88
N GLU A 38 18.20 2.33 6.10
CA GLU A 38 18.46 1.93 4.71
C GLU A 38 17.85 2.91 3.70
N HIS A 39 16.72 3.53 4.05
CA HIS A 39 15.99 4.54 3.26
C HIS A 39 15.77 5.84 4.05
N PRO A 40 16.50 6.92 3.76
CA PRO A 40 16.51 8.11 4.62
C PRO A 40 15.20 8.92 4.62
N ALA A 41 14.38 8.79 3.57
CA ALA A 41 13.16 9.58 3.39
C ALA A 41 11.89 8.71 3.49
N VAL A 42 11.72 8.00 4.59
CA VAL A 42 10.50 7.22 4.87
C VAL A 42 9.42 8.08 5.51
N PHE A 43 8.16 7.84 5.16
CA PHE A 43 7.02 8.39 5.88
C PHE A 43 6.36 7.31 6.77
N PRO A 44 5.63 7.70 7.83
CA PRO A 44 4.95 6.75 8.72
C PRO A 44 3.84 5.96 8.03
N GLU A 45 3.70 4.67 8.36
CA GLU A 45 2.60 3.81 7.86
C GLU A 45 1.23 4.42 8.15
N ALA A 46 1.06 5.06 9.32
CA ALA A 46 -0.18 5.72 9.71
C ALA A 46 -0.63 6.83 8.73
N LEU A 47 0.31 7.53 8.11
CA LEU A 47 0.00 8.54 7.10
C LEU A 47 -0.58 7.89 5.84
N ALA A 48 0.10 6.86 5.33
CA ALA A 48 -0.42 6.10 4.17
C ALA A 48 -1.75 5.44 4.48
N ALA A 49 -1.92 4.87 5.68
CA ALA A 49 -3.14 4.17 6.07
C ALA A 49 -4.35 5.11 6.03
N ARG A 50 -4.17 6.35 6.53
CA ARG A 50 -5.22 7.36 6.49
C ARG A 50 -5.58 7.75 5.06
N VAL A 51 -4.59 8.03 4.21
CA VAL A 51 -4.83 8.39 2.80
C VAL A 51 -5.51 7.25 2.04
N ILE A 52 -5.01 6.02 2.15
CA ILE A 52 -5.57 4.85 1.46
C ILE A 52 -7.01 4.62 1.93
N THR A 53 -7.27 4.65 3.24
CA THR A 53 -8.61 4.43 3.78
C THR A 53 -9.60 5.52 3.32
N TYR A 54 -9.16 6.78 3.29
CA TYR A 54 -10.03 7.92 2.99
C TYR A 54 -10.40 8.03 1.50
N TYR A 55 -9.53 7.54 0.62
CA TYR A 55 -9.63 7.81 -0.82
C TYR A 55 -9.65 6.55 -1.70
N SER A 56 -9.83 5.37 -1.12
CA SER A 56 -9.98 4.12 -1.89
C SER A 56 -10.95 3.15 -1.22
N PHE A 57 -11.58 2.31 -2.01
CA PHE A 57 -12.32 1.15 -1.53
C PHE A 57 -11.42 -0.08 -1.38
N ILE A 58 -11.89 -1.09 -0.65
CA ILE A 58 -11.30 -2.43 -0.68
C ILE A 58 -11.23 -2.89 -2.15
N ASP A 59 -10.18 -3.64 -2.48
CA ASP A 59 -9.85 -4.13 -3.83
C ASP A 59 -9.48 -3.07 -4.89
N ASP A 60 -9.56 -1.77 -4.57
CA ASP A 60 -8.98 -0.73 -5.42
C ASP A 60 -7.46 -0.91 -5.57
N VAL A 61 -6.92 -0.31 -6.63
CA VAL A 61 -5.48 -0.27 -6.89
C VAL A 61 -4.91 1.06 -6.43
N VAL A 62 -3.94 1.02 -5.53
CA VAL A 62 -3.18 2.19 -5.09
C VAL A 62 -1.87 2.28 -5.88
N LEU A 63 -1.66 3.39 -6.58
CA LEU A 63 -0.41 3.67 -7.30
C LEU A 63 0.49 4.57 -6.45
N ASP A 64 1.74 4.15 -6.24
CA ASP A 64 2.81 5.00 -5.75
C ASP A 64 3.94 5.07 -6.80
N PRO A 65 4.13 6.21 -7.48
CA PRO A 65 5.16 6.36 -8.49
C PRO A 65 6.57 6.58 -7.92
N PHE A 66 6.70 6.77 -6.60
CA PHE A 66 7.96 7.04 -5.90
C PHE A 66 8.04 6.18 -4.62
N ALA A 67 7.90 4.87 -4.80
CA ALA A 67 7.61 3.93 -3.73
C ALA A 67 8.70 3.82 -2.66
N GLY A 68 9.95 4.17 -2.97
CA GLY A 68 11.07 4.04 -2.05
C GLY A 68 11.17 2.61 -1.50
N SER A 69 11.07 2.46 -0.18
CA SER A 69 11.10 1.16 0.49
C SER A 69 9.77 0.39 0.50
N GLY A 70 8.70 0.95 -0.08
CA GLY A 70 7.43 0.26 -0.29
C GLY A 70 6.37 0.44 0.80
N THR A 71 6.42 1.52 1.58
CA THR A 71 5.44 1.76 2.67
C THR A 71 3.99 1.80 2.17
N VAL A 72 3.70 2.40 1.00
CA VAL A 72 2.35 2.37 0.42
C VAL A 72 1.90 0.95 0.13
N GLY A 73 2.75 0.12 -0.47
CA GLY A 73 2.44 -1.28 -0.76
C GLY A 73 2.08 -2.08 0.48
N LEU A 74 2.95 -1.98 1.50
CA LEU A 74 2.73 -2.60 2.81
C LEU A 74 1.35 -2.25 3.37
N THR A 75 1.05 -0.96 3.37
CA THR A 75 -0.17 -0.43 3.95
C THR A 75 -1.40 -0.80 3.13
N ALA A 76 -1.30 -0.74 1.80
CA ALA A 76 -2.35 -1.14 0.89
C ALA A 76 -2.72 -2.61 1.08
N ALA A 77 -1.73 -3.50 1.11
CA ALA A 77 -1.96 -4.93 1.33
C ALA A 77 -2.64 -5.21 2.68
N LYS A 78 -2.17 -4.61 3.77
CA LYS A 78 -2.80 -4.72 5.10
C LYS A 78 -4.26 -4.24 5.10
N LEU A 79 -4.55 -3.20 4.32
CA LEU A 79 -5.90 -2.64 4.17
C LEU A 79 -6.73 -3.33 3.09
N LYS A 80 -6.28 -4.47 2.53
CA LYS A 80 -6.98 -5.19 1.45
C LYS A 80 -7.19 -4.35 0.19
N ARG A 81 -6.17 -3.57 -0.18
CA ARG A 81 -6.06 -2.90 -1.48
C ARG A 81 -4.97 -3.58 -2.29
N ARG A 82 -5.12 -3.56 -3.61
CA ARG A 82 -4.05 -3.88 -4.55
C ARG A 82 -3.12 -2.68 -4.67
N PHE A 83 -1.93 -2.90 -5.21
CA PHE A 83 -0.95 -1.83 -5.35
C PHE A 83 -0.16 -1.94 -6.65
N VAL A 84 0.33 -0.79 -7.12
CA VAL A 84 1.37 -0.66 -8.13
C VAL A 84 2.42 0.28 -7.57
N LEU A 85 3.66 -0.18 -7.51
CA LEU A 85 4.77 0.56 -6.92
C LEU A 85 5.85 0.74 -7.98
N VAL A 86 6.28 1.99 -8.17
CA VAL A 86 7.35 2.34 -9.10
C VAL A 86 8.48 2.97 -8.30
N GLU A 87 9.70 2.51 -8.55
CA GLU A 87 10.90 3.05 -7.95
C GLU A 87 12.04 2.97 -8.97
N LYS A 88 12.81 4.05 -9.07
CA LYS A 88 13.89 4.20 -10.05
C LYS A 88 15.18 3.57 -9.53
N GLU A 89 15.47 3.74 -8.25
CA GLU A 89 16.72 3.31 -7.64
C GLU A 89 16.67 1.83 -7.28
N LEU A 90 17.46 1.01 -7.99
CA LEU A 90 17.46 -0.45 -7.84
C LEU A 90 17.74 -0.91 -6.39
N LYS A 91 18.51 -0.13 -5.63
CA LYS A 91 18.74 -0.36 -4.20
C LYS A 91 17.42 -0.44 -3.43
N TYR A 92 16.51 0.52 -3.65
CA TYR A 92 15.23 0.59 -2.97
C TYR A 92 14.23 -0.44 -3.50
N VAL A 93 14.27 -0.73 -4.80
CA VAL A 93 13.53 -1.87 -5.39
C VAL A 93 13.88 -3.17 -4.69
N ASN A 94 15.17 -3.43 -4.44
CA ASN A 94 15.62 -4.65 -3.75
C ASN A 94 15.16 -4.69 -2.29
N ILE A 95 15.29 -3.59 -1.55
CA ILE A 95 14.80 -3.48 -0.16
C ILE A 95 13.29 -3.75 -0.12
N MET A 96 12.53 -3.09 -0.99
CA MET A 96 11.09 -3.24 -1.09
C MET A 96 10.69 -4.70 -1.39
N ARG A 97 11.39 -5.36 -2.33
CA ARG A 97 11.16 -6.77 -2.68
C ARG A 97 11.41 -7.72 -1.54
N GLU A 98 12.50 -7.55 -0.79
CA GLU A 98 12.79 -8.38 0.38
C GLU A 98 11.79 -8.15 1.50
N ARG A 99 11.38 -6.90 1.72
CA ARG A 99 10.31 -6.59 2.69
C ARG A 99 8.99 -7.22 2.25
N ALA A 100 8.62 -7.15 0.97
CA ALA A 100 7.38 -7.70 0.41
C ALA A 100 7.14 -9.16 0.75
N LYS A 101 8.21 -9.97 0.81
CA LYS A 101 8.14 -11.36 1.26
C LYS A 101 7.51 -11.49 2.65
N LYS A 102 7.89 -10.60 3.57
CA LYS A 102 7.46 -10.64 4.98
C LYS A 102 6.01 -10.23 5.15
N TRP A 103 5.53 -9.22 4.42
CA TRP A 103 4.18 -8.70 4.61
C TRP A 103 3.12 -9.30 3.67
N LEU A 104 3.53 -9.96 2.59
CA LEU A 104 2.60 -10.69 1.70
C LEU A 104 2.60 -12.20 1.95
N GLY A 105 3.64 -12.76 2.59
CA GLY A 105 3.75 -14.20 2.77
C GLY A 105 3.68 -14.95 1.44
N LYS A 106 2.74 -15.90 1.31
CA LYS A 106 2.56 -16.70 0.09
C LYS A 106 2.08 -15.87 -1.11
N ASP A 107 1.22 -14.88 -0.86
CA ASP A 107 0.66 -13.97 -1.88
C ASP A 107 1.75 -13.12 -2.53
N ALA A 108 2.94 -13.09 -1.94
CA ALA A 108 4.07 -12.47 -2.56
C ALA A 108 4.28 -13.08 -3.97
N ALA A 109 4.11 -14.40 -4.16
CA ALA A 109 4.33 -15.08 -5.43
C ALA A 109 3.52 -14.49 -6.61
N ASP A 110 2.40 -13.84 -6.32
CA ASP A 110 1.53 -13.24 -7.32
C ASP A 110 1.95 -11.81 -7.74
N VAL A 111 2.98 -11.24 -7.09
CA VAL A 111 3.48 -9.91 -7.42
C VAL A 111 4.30 -9.94 -8.71
N LEU A 112 3.73 -9.32 -9.74
CA LEU A 112 4.40 -9.13 -11.03
C LEU A 112 5.52 -8.07 -10.92
N CYS A 113 6.71 -8.44 -11.38
CA CYS A 113 7.88 -7.55 -11.47
C CYS A 113 8.13 -7.21 -12.95
N ILE A 114 8.20 -5.91 -13.26
CA ILE A 114 8.45 -5.41 -14.62
C ILE A 114 9.80 -4.67 -14.63
N ASN A 115 10.57 -4.80 -15.70
CA ASN A 115 11.88 -4.13 -15.90
C ASN A 115 12.92 -4.40 -14.79
N CYS A 116 12.76 -5.50 -14.05
CA CYS A 116 13.76 -6.02 -13.12
C CYS A 116 13.70 -7.54 -13.12
N SER A 117 14.77 -8.20 -12.67
CA SER A 117 14.82 -9.66 -12.60
C SER A 117 13.61 -10.19 -11.80
N PRO A 118 13.01 -11.33 -12.17
CA PRO A 118 11.91 -11.91 -11.40
C PRO A 118 12.26 -12.05 -9.92
N ARG A 119 11.26 -11.98 -9.04
CA ARG A 119 11.51 -12.18 -7.61
C ARG A 119 11.69 -13.66 -7.31
N CYS A 120 12.81 -14.01 -6.67
CA CYS A 120 12.97 -15.34 -6.09
C CYS A 120 11.98 -15.47 -4.92
N VAL A 121 11.09 -16.46 -5.00
CA VAL A 121 10.06 -16.76 -3.99
C VAL A 121 10.18 -18.17 -3.42
N ASP A 122 11.23 -18.89 -3.81
CA ASP A 122 11.46 -20.29 -3.45
C ASP A 122 11.51 -20.47 -1.93
N ASP A 123 12.05 -19.48 -1.21
CA ASP A 123 12.19 -19.48 0.26
C ASP A 123 10.86 -19.30 1.02
N ILE A 124 9.76 -18.93 0.35
CA ILE A 124 8.46 -18.58 0.97
C ILE A 124 7.36 -19.60 0.62
N LEU A 125 7.62 -20.48 -0.35
CA LEU A 125 6.68 -21.49 -0.82
C LEU A 125 6.82 -22.85 -0.10
N LEU A 126 7.76 -22.96 0.84
CA LEU A 126 7.93 -24.10 1.77
C LEU A 126 7.10 -23.92 3.04
#